data_AF-A0A941Z6Z2-F1
#
_entry.id   AF-A0A941Z6Z2-F1
#
_cell.length_a   1.000
_cell.length_b   1.000
_cell.length_c   1.000
_cell.angle_alpha   90.00
_cell.angle_beta   90.00
_cell.angle_gamma   90.00
#
_symmetry.space_group_name_H-M   'P 1'
#
loop_
_entity.id
_entity.type
_entity.pdbx_description
1 polymer ?
#
loop_
_entity_poly.entity_id
_entity_poly.type
_entity_poly.pdbx_seq_one_letter_code
_entity_poly.pdbx_strand_id
1 'polypeptide(L)'
;MEEFRYKEYTEEESRIYYQAMDEIMEGLKKGLTFREACNAAEVNDGELRGFIEDDALKIMIADMYYNKGIPLEKVADNLQVPVDRLQQARSEMLEDVGITAMEVYRANNPDSPVGNA
;
A
#
# COMPACT_ATOMS: atom_id res chain seq x y z
N MET A 1 -0.40 -16.69 -12.78
CA MET A 1 -1.11 -16.08 -11.64
C MET A 1 -0.14 -16.18 -10.49
N GLU A 2 0.48 -15.06 -10.12
CA GLU A 2 1.22 -15.02 -8.86
C GLU A 2 0.21 -15.25 -7.73
N GLU A 3 0.49 -16.24 -6.90
CA GLU A 3 -0.28 -16.51 -5.69
C GLU A 3 -0.02 -15.33 -4.75
N PHE A 4 -1.02 -14.48 -4.54
CA PHE A 4 -0.94 -13.41 -3.54
C PHE A 4 -0.75 -14.05 -2.17
N ARG A 5 0.50 -14.07 -1.70
CA ARG A 5 0.83 -14.52 -0.34
C ARG A 5 0.65 -13.35 0.60
N TYR A 6 -0.50 -13.30 1.26
CA TYR A 6 -0.65 -12.48 2.45
C TYR A 6 0.38 -12.95 3.48
N LYS A 7 1.30 -12.06 3.88
CA LYS A 7 2.27 -12.38 4.91
C LYS A 7 1.54 -12.61 6.22
N GLU A 8 1.68 -13.80 6.80
CA GLU A 8 1.29 -14.05 8.17
C GLU A 8 2.37 -13.49 9.09
N TYR A 9 2.05 -12.39 9.76
CA TYR A 9 2.97 -11.77 10.71
C TYR A 9 2.95 -12.52 12.04
N THR A 10 4.12 -12.77 12.61
CA THR A 10 4.26 -13.12 14.02
C THR A 10 3.82 -11.95 14.90
N GLU A 11 3.57 -12.20 16.20
CA GLU A 11 3.24 -11.12 17.14
C GLU A 11 4.34 -10.05 17.24
N GLU A 12 5.60 -10.47 17.09
CA GLU A 12 6.76 -9.57 17.10
C GLU A 12 6.80 -8.71 15.84
N GLU A 13 6.69 -9.33 14.66
CA GLU A 13 6.63 -8.58 13.40
C GLU A 13 5.43 -7.65 13.34
N SER A 14 4.28 -8.05 13.90
CA SER A 14 3.10 -7.20 13.99
C SER A 14 3.38 -5.96 14.85
N ARG A 15 4.07 -6.13 15.99
CA ARG A 15 4.45 -5.00 16.86
C ARG A 15 5.39 -4.04 16.14
N ILE A 16 6.40 -4.56 15.44
CA ILE A 16 7.34 -3.77 14.65
C ILE A 16 6.60 -3.04 13.52
N TYR A 17 5.71 -3.74 12.81
CA TYR A 17 4.89 -3.18 11.74
C TYR A 17 4.08 -1.97 12.22
N TYR A 18 3.29 -2.13 13.29
CA TYR A 18 2.43 -1.05 13.77
C TYR A 18 3.25 0.15 14.27
N GLN A 19 4.33 -0.12 15.01
CA GLN A 19 5.22 0.95 15.47
C GLN A 19 5.83 1.72 14.31
N ALA A 20 6.39 1.01 13.32
CA ALA A 20 7.00 1.62 12.15
C ALA A 20 5.99 2.42 11.33
N MET A 21 4.77 1.92 11.17
CA MET A 21 3.69 2.63 10.51
C MET A 21 3.33 3.93 11.22
N ASP A 22 3.19 3.92 12.54
CA ASP A 22 2.91 5.11 13.32
C ASP A 22 4.03 6.15 13.17
N GLU A 23 5.29 5.71 13.26
CA GLU A 23 6.47 6.57 13.10
C GLU A 23 6.56 7.20 11.70
N ILE A 24 6.30 6.43 10.64
CA ILE A 24 6.26 6.91 9.26
C ILE A 24 5.16 7.97 9.11
N MET A 25 3.95 7.68 9.57
CA MET A 25 2.81 8.59 9.44
C MET A 25 3.02 9.88 10.25
N GLU A 26 3.63 9.79 11.42
CA GLU A 26 4.05 10.97 12.18
C GLU A 26 5.14 11.78 11.48
N GLY A 27 6.14 11.11 10.90
CA GLY A 27 7.21 11.74 10.13
C GLY A 27 6.66 12.57 8.97
N LEU A 28 5.76 11.98 8.19
CA LEU A 28 5.07 12.64 7.09
C LEU A 28 4.26 13.86 7.57
N LYS A 29 3.53 13.74 8.70
CA LYS A 29 2.80 14.87 9.29
C LYS A 29 3.73 16.00 9.75
N LYS A 30 4.95 15.68 10.17
CA LYS A 30 6.00 16.64 10.57
C LYS A 30 6.73 17.25 9.36
N GLY A 31 6.36 16.87 8.14
CA GLY A 31 6.93 17.40 6.90
C GLY A 31 8.17 16.68 6.42
N LEU A 32 8.48 15.49 6.96
CA LEU A 32 9.51 14.64 6.38
C LEU A 32 9.07 14.15 4.99
N THR A 33 10.05 13.96 4.11
CA THR A 33 9.84 13.21 2.87
C THR A 33 9.50 11.76 3.19
N PHE A 34 8.91 11.05 2.23
CA PHE A 34 8.57 9.65 2.41
C PHE A 34 9.80 8.81 2.79
N ARG A 35 10.92 9.02 2.10
CA ARG A 35 12.16 8.30 2.37
C ARG A 35 12.75 8.61 3.75
N GLU A 36 12.69 9.86 4.20
CA GLU A 36 13.14 10.24 5.55
C GLU A 36 12.26 9.61 6.62
N ALA A 37 10.93 9.61 6.42
CA ALA A 37 9.99 8.98 7.34
C ALA A 37 10.23 7.46 7.45
N CYS A 38 10.42 6.77 6.32
CA CYS A 38 10.75 5.34 6.31
C CYS A 38 12.10 5.03 6.97
N ASN A 39 13.11 5.89 6.79
CA ASN A 39 14.40 5.70 7.44
C ASN A 39 14.34 5.93 8.96
N ALA A 40 13.47 6.82 9.42
CA ALA A 40 13.29 7.10 10.85
C ALA A 40 12.66 5.93 11.63
N ALA A 41 11.95 5.03 10.95
CA ALA A 41 11.27 3.89 11.56
C ALA A 41 12.17 2.71 11.96
N GLU A 42 13.48 2.78 11.65
CA GLU A 42 14.54 1.85 12.08
C GLU A 42 14.20 0.34 12.01
N VAL A 43 13.50 -0.10 10.96
CA VAL A 43 13.18 -1.53 10.76
C VAL A 43 14.39 -2.30 10.23
N ASN A 44 14.91 -3.23 11.04
CA ASN A 44 16.12 -4.01 10.72
C ASN A 44 15.87 -5.19 9.76
N ASP A 45 14.67 -5.76 9.77
CA ASP A 45 14.27 -6.80 8.83
C ASP A 45 13.92 -6.16 7.49
N GLY A 46 14.76 -6.41 6.48
CA GLY A 46 14.62 -5.81 5.16
C GLY A 46 13.36 -6.24 4.40
N GLU A 47 12.87 -7.46 4.62
CA GLU A 47 11.64 -7.95 4.00
C GLU A 47 10.42 -7.29 4.64
N LEU A 48 10.35 -7.31 5.98
CA LEU A 48 9.30 -6.63 6.74
C LEU A 48 9.27 -5.13 6.44
N ARG A 49 10.44 -4.50 6.36
CA ARG A 49 10.59 -3.09 5.98
C ARG A 49 9.99 -2.83 4.61
N GLY A 50 10.26 -3.67 3.62
CA GLY A 50 9.68 -3.53 2.27
C GLY A 50 8.16 -3.54 2.30
N PHE A 51 7.54 -4.46 3.05
CA PHE A 51 6.09 -4.50 3.21
C PHE A 51 5.53 -3.23 3.86
N ILE A 52 6.18 -2.75 4.92
CA ILE A 52 5.76 -1.52 5.63
C ILE A 52 5.85 -0.30 4.71
N GLU A 53 6.95 -0.14 3.98
CA GLU A 53 7.13 0.97 3.04
C GLU A 53 6.07 0.94 1.94
N ASP A 54 5.77 -0.23 1.38
CA ASP A 54 4.77 -0.36 0.32
C ASP A 54 3.35 -0.07 0.82
N ASP A 55 2.99 -0.57 1.99
CA ASP A 55 1.69 -0.31 2.61
C ASP A 55 1.53 1.17 3.00
N ALA A 56 2.59 1.78 3.56
CA ALA A 56 2.59 3.21 3.84
C ALA A 56 2.36 4.04 2.58
N LEU A 57 3.01 3.70 1.47
CA LEU A 57 2.82 4.41 0.19
C LEU A 57 1.38 4.24 -0.34
N LYS A 58 0.83 3.02 -0.28
CA LYS A 58 -0.55 2.73 -0.69
C LYS A 58 -1.57 3.49 0.16
N ILE A 59 -1.34 3.60 1.47
CA ILE A 59 -2.17 4.42 2.37
C ILE A 59 -2.14 5.90 1.98
N MET A 60 -0.96 6.43 1.65
CA MET A 60 -0.85 7.83 1.21
C MET A 60 -1.56 8.07 -0.12
N ILE A 61 -1.50 7.12 -1.05
CA ILE A 61 -2.28 7.18 -2.31
C ILE A 61 -3.78 7.15 -2.00
N ALA A 62 -4.24 6.25 -1.12
CA ALA A 62 -5.64 6.18 -0.69
C ALA A 62 -6.14 7.52 -0.13
N ASP A 63 -5.39 8.12 0.79
CA ASP A 63 -5.79 9.38 1.42
C ASP A 63 -5.65 10.59 0.47
N MET A 64 -4.51 10.76 -0.19
CA MET A 64 -4.24 11.97 -0.96
C MET A 64 -4.90 11.96 -2.33
N TYR A 65 -4.78 10.87 -3.07
CA TYR A 65 -5.32 10.78 -4.43
C TYR A 65 -6.82 10.49 -4.42
N TYR A 66 -7.24 9.41 -3.77
CA TYR A 66 -8.64 8.98 -3.83
C TYR A 66 -9.55 9.78 -2.89
N ASN A 67 -9.16 9.99 -1.63
CA ASN A 67 -10.00 10.68 -0.65
C ASN A 67 -9.95 12.22 -0.81
N LYS A 68 -8.77 12.80 -1.00
CA LYS A 68 -8.59 14.27 -1.12
C LYS A 68 -8.59 14.80 -2.57
N GLY A 69 -8.57 13.93 -3.57
CA GLY A 69 -8.60 14.33 -4.98
C GLY A 69 -7.33 15.03 -5.47
N ILE A 70 -6.19 14.84 -4.81
CA ILE A 70 -4.91 15.44 -5.20
C ILE A 70 -4.37 14.67 -6.41
N PRO A 71 -4.04 15.33 -7.54
CA PRO A 71 -3.44 14.67 -8.71
C PRO A 71 -2.16 13.89 -8.36
N LEU A 72 -1.94 12.75 -9.00
CA LEU A 72 -0.86 11.83 -8.64
C LEU A 72 0.53 12.47 -8.73
N GLU A 73 0.73 13.37 -9.69
CA GLU A 73 1.96 14.15 -9.86
C GLU A 73 2.24 15.03 -8.64
N LYS A 74 1.18 15.67 -8.10
CA LYS A 74 1.30 16.47 -6.87
C LYS A 74 1.50 15.60 -5.63
N VAL A 75 0.95 14.39 -5.61
CA VAL A 75 1.25 13.42 -4.54
C VAL A 75 2.72 13.02 -4.59
N ALA A 76 3.25 12.74 -5.78
CA ALA A 76 4.67 12.41 -5.99
C ALA A 76 5.59 13.54 -5.49
N ASP A 77 5.27 14.80 -5.84
CA ASP A 77 5.99 15.98 -5.39
C ASP A 77 5.94 16.16 -3.86
N ASN A 78 4.76 16.02 -3.26
CA ASN A 78 4.57 16.18 -1.82
C ASN A 78 5.33 15.12 -1.00
N LEU A 79 5.36 13.88 -1.50
CA LEU A 79 6.06 12.77 -0.85
C LEU A 79 7.55 12.71 -1.21
N GLN A 80 7.97 13.47 -2.22
CA GLN A 80 9.28 13.39 -2.87
C GLN A 80 9.63 11.97 -3.32
N VAL A 81 8.68 11.31 -3.97
CA VAL A 81 8.83 9.96 -4.52
C VAL A 81 8.67 10.04 -6.05
N PRO A 82 9.43 9.25 -6.84
CA PRO A 82 9.24 9.20 -8.28
C PRO A 82 7.79 8.84 -8.66
N VAL A 83 7.22 9.56 -9.64
CA VAL A 83 5.84 9.35 -10.09
C VAL A 83 5.61 7.90 -10.57
N ASP A 84 6.61 7.28 -11.19
CA ASP A 84 6.54 5.89 -11.66
C ASP A 84 6.31 4.91 -10.51
N ARG A 85 6.89 5.17 -9.32
CA ARG A 85 6.68 4.33 -8.15
C ARG A 85 5.26 4.46 -7.60
N LEU A 86 4.69 5.67 -7.63
CA LEU A 86 3.29 5.89 -7.27
C LEU A 86 2.34 5.23 -8.27
N GLN A 87 2.66 5.29 -9.57
CA GLN A 87 1.88 4.63 -10.60
C GLN A 87 1.88 3.12 -10.43
N GLN A 88 3.05 2.53 -10.14
CA GLN A 88 3.17 1.10 -9.85
C GLN A 88 2.32 0.71 -8.64
N ALA A 89 2.50 1.38 -7.49
CA ALA A 89 1.74 1.09 -6.28
C ALA A 89 0.23 1.24 -6.50
N ARG A 90 -0.20 2.26 -7.26
CA ARG A 90 -1.61 2.43 -7.64
C ARG A 90 -2.12 1.28 -8.52
N SER A 91 -1.34 0.82 -9.49
CA SER A 91 -1.73 -0.29 -10.36
C SER A 91 -1.91 -1.58 -9.55
N GLU A 92 -0.98 -1.88 -8.63
CA GLU A 92 -1.10 -3.01 -7.70
C GLU A 92 -2.40 -2.92 -6.88
N MET A 93 -2.70 -1.75 -6.30
CA MET A 93 -3.95 -1.54 -5.56
C MET A 93 -5.21 -1.82 -6.41
N LEU A 94 -5.20 -1.42 -7.69
CA LEU A 94 -6.34 -1.63 -8.58
C LEU A 94 -6.49 -3.10 -8.99
N GLU A 95 -5.38 -3.80 -9.18
CA GLU A 95 -5.37 -5.25 -9.41
C GLU A 95 -5.97 -5.99 -8.21
N ASP A 96 -5.56 -5.64 -6.99
CA ASP A 96 -6.08 -6.22 -5.74
C ASP A 96 -7.60 -6.03 -5.61
N VAL A 97 -8.09 -4.82 -5.90
CA VAL A 97 -9.53 -4.51 -5.88
C VAL A 97 -10.28 -5.31 -6.95
N GLY A 98 -9.69 -5.45 -8.14
CA GLY A 98 -10.26 -6.25 -9.22
C GLY A 98 -10.42 -7.73 -8.85
N ILE A 99 -9.37 -8.32 -8.29
CA ILE A 99 -9.36 -9.71 -7.81
C ILE A 99 -10.42 -9.88 -6.71
N THR A 100 -10.41 -9.01 -5.70
CA THR A 100 -11.35 -9.06 -4.58
C THR A 100 -12.80 -8.95 -5.08
N ALA A 101 -13.08 -8.04 -6.02
CA ALA A 101 -14.41 -7.88 -6.58
C ALA A 101 -14.88 -9.13 -7.35
N MET A 102 -13.97 -9.78 -8.09
CA MET A 102 -14.27 -11.04 -8.78
C MET A 102 -14.55 -12.18 -7.80
N GLU A 103 -13.78 -12.30 -6.72
CA GLU A 103 -13.98 -13.31 -5.69
C GLU A 103 -15.31 -13.13 -4.96
N VAL A 104 -15.62 -11.91 -4.54
CA VAL A 104 -16.90 -11.57 -3.92
C VAL A 104 -18.07 -11.83 -4.88
N TYR A 105 -17.91 -11.51 -6.17
CA TYR A 105 -18.92 -11.81 -7.17
C TYR A 105 -19.17 -13.32 -7.30
N ARG A 106 -18.10 -14.13 -7.38
CA ARG A 106 -18.19 -15.60 -7.45
C ARG A 106 -18.86 -16.19 -6.20
N ALA A 107 -18.48 -15.73 -5.01
CA ALA A 107 -19.06 -16.20 -3.75
C ALA A 107 -20.57 -15.94 -3.67
N ASN A 108 -21.03 -14.81 -4.24
CA ASN A 108 -22.44 -14.43 -4.24
C ASN A 108 -23.23 -14.92 -5.47
N ASN A 109 -22.56 -15.44 -6.51
CA ASN A 109 -23.17 -15.88 -7.76
C ASN A 109 -22.56 -17.21 -8.27
N PRO A 110 -22.68 -18.31 -7.51
CA PRO A 110 -22.00 -19.58 -7.82
C PRO A 110 -22.43 -20.21 -9.17
N ASP A 111 -23.65 -19.90 -9.64
CA ASP A 111 -24.22 -20.45 -10.88
C ASP A 111 -24.07 -19.51 -12.11
N SER A 112 -23.41 -18.34 -11.95
CA SER A 112 -23.25 -17.42 -13.09
C SER A 112 -22.21 -17.93 -14.09
N PRO A 113 -22.52 -17.97 -15.40
CA PRO A 113 -21.55 -18.33 -16.42
C PRO A 113 -20.46 -17.24 -16.46
N VAL A 114 -19.22 -17.66 -16.24
CA VAL A 114 -18.07 -16.75 -16.31
C VAL A 114 -18.01 -16.19 -17.73
N GLY A 115 -18.16 -14.88 -17.87
CA GLY A 115 -17.93 -14.18 -19.13
C GLY A 115 -16.46 -14.28 -19.47
N ASN A 116 -16.13 -15.02 -20.52
CA ASN A 116 -14.80 -15.05 -21.10
C ASN A 116 -14.62 -13.74 -21.86
N ALA A 117 -13.88 -12.79 -21.30
CA ALA A 117 -13.36 -11.66 -22.06
C ALA A 117 -12.16 -12.12 -22.91
#